data_AF-A0A972Y2J7-F1
#
_entry.id   AF-A0A972Y2J7-F1
#
_cell.length_a   1.000
_cell.length_b   1.000
_cell.length_c   1.000
_cell.angle_alpha   90.00
_cell.angle_beta   90.00
_cell.angle_gamma   90.00
#
_symmetry.space_group_name_H-M   'P 1'
#
loop_
_entity.id
_entity.type
_entity.pdbx_description
1 polymer ?
#
loop_
_entity_poly.entity_id
_entity_poly.type
_entity_poly.pdbx_seq_one_letter_code
_entity_poly.pdbx_strand_id
1 'polypeptide(L)' 'MTQNKKDILNLDWITRLKLINSISGIKPANLFVTSNNGGANLAIFSSSVHLGNHPSKLSFIAKQSNHLTDDTFKIF' A
#
# COMPACT_ATOMS: atom_id res chain seq x y z
N MET A 1 -0.54 -27.54 -4.18
CA MET A 1 -0.15 -27.00 -5.50
C MET A 1 1.04 -26.08 -5.27
N THR A 2 2.25 -26.54 -5.59
CA THR A 2 3.49 -25.82 -5.25
C THR A 2 3.95 -25.07 -6.50
N GLN A 3 3.71 -23.76 -6.58
CA GLN A 3 4.16 -22.92 -7.68
C GLN A 3 5.65 -22.59 -7.47
N ASN A 4 6.51 -22.90 -8.44
CA ASN A 4 7.91 -22.48 -8.40
C ASN A 4 8.01 -21.01 -8.83
N LYS A 5 9.06 -20.30 -8.42
CA LYS A 5 9.33 -18.92 -8.82
C LYS A 5 9.25 -18.71 -10.34
N LYS A 6 9.74 -19.69 -11.12
CA LYS A 6 9.68 -19.64 -12.59
C LYS A 6 8.24 -19.63 -13.11
N ASP A 7 7.36 -20.42 -12.49
CA ASP A 7 5.95 -20.53 -12.89
C ASP A 7 5.22 -19.21 -12.64
N ILE A 8 5.46 -18.58 -11.48
CA ILE A 8 4.88 -17.26 -11.14
C ILE A 8 5.35 -16.18 -12.13
N LEU A 9 6.62 -16.22 -12.56
CA LEU A 9 7.17 -15.24 -13.49
C LEU A 9 6.60 -15.40 -14.91
N ASN A 10 6.22 -16.63 -15.29
CA ASN A 10 5.64 -16.94 -16.59
C ASN A 10 4.14 -16.63 -16.71
N LEU A 11 3.47 -16.28 -15.59
CA LEU A 11 2.09 -15.81 -15.61
C LEU A 11 1.97 -14.48 -16.37
N ASP A 12 0.81 -14.27 -17.01
CA ASP A 12 0.48 -12.96 -17.56
C ASP A 12 0.43 -11.88 -16.47
N TRP A 13 0.54 -10.63 -16.89
CA TRP A 13 0.69 -9.53 -15.95
C TRP A 13 -0.51 -9.38 -15.01
N ILE A 14 -1.74 -9.60 -15.49
CA ILE A 14 -2.97 -9.44 -14.70
C ILE A 14 -3.07 -10.55 -13.67
N THR A 15 -2.85 -11.79 -14.09
CA THR A 15 -2.90 -12.95 -13.20
C THR A 15 -1.82 -12.86 -12.13
N ARG A 16 -0.59 -12.48 -12.52
CA ARG A 16 0.49 -12.24 -11.57
C ARG A 16 0.15 -11.11 -10.60
N LEU A 17 -0.40 -10.00 -11.08
CA LEU A 17 -0.80 -8.88 -10.22
C LEU A 17 -1.87 -9.30 -9.20
N LYS A 18 -2.92 -9.99 -9.64
CA LYS A 18 -3.99 -10.47 -8.76
C LYS A 18 -3.48 -11.46 -7.73
N LEU A 19 -2.63 -12.40 -8.16
CA LEU A 19 -2.00 -13.38 -7.27
C LEU A 19 -1.15 -12.69 -6.21
N ILE A 20 -0.24 -11.80 -6.60
CA ILE A 20 0.64 -11.10 -5.64
C ILE A 20 -0.18 -10.24 -4.67
N ASN A 21 -1.23 -9.56 -5.16
CA ASN A 21 -2.10 -8.76 -4.32
C ASN A 21 -2.98 -9.59 -3.36
N SER A 22 -3.24 -10.87 -3.65
CA SER A 22 -4.07 -11.72 -2.79
C SER A 22 -3.28 -12.49 -1.72
N ILE A 23 -1.96 -12.66 -1.86
CA ILE A 23 -1.13 -13.45 -0.92
C ILE A 23 -1.21 -12.95 0.52
N SER A 24 -1.34 -11.64 0.74
CA SER A 24 -1.43 -11.08 2.09
C SER A 24 -2.84 -11.20 2.71
N GLY A 25 -3.78 -11.87 2.04
CA GLY A 25 -5.17 -11.97 2.47
C GLY A 25 -5.96 -10.67 2.33
N ILE A 26 -6.95 -10.51 3.19
CA ILE A 26 -7.82 -9.33 3.25
C ILE A 26 -7.00 -8.12 3.66
N LYS A 27 -7.02 -7.06 2.86
CA LYS A 27 -6.38 -5.78 3.19
C LYS A 27 -7.42 -4.75 3.62
N PRO A 28 -7.14 -3.92 4.65
CA PRO A 28 -8.00 -2.79 4.97
C PRO A 28 -8.00 -1.75 3.84
N ALA A 29 -9.01 -0.92 3.79
CA ALA A 29 -9.07 0.25 2.91
C ALA A 29 -9.20 1.50 3.80
N ASN A 30 -8.06 2.03 4.22
CA ASN A 30 -8.01 3.17 5.11
C ASN A 30 -7.85 4.47 4.32
N LEU A 31 -8.63 5.47 4.68
CA LEU A 31 -8.59 6.79 4.07
C LEU A 31 -7.65 7.69 4.90
N PHE A 32 -6.57 8.16 4.27
CA PHE A 32 -5.69 9.14 4.88
C PHE A 32 -5.92 10.51 4.25
N VAL A 33 -6.21 11.47 5.12
CA VAL A 33 -6.36 12.89 4.79
C VAL A 33 -5.14 13.60 5.33
N THR A 34 -4.43 14.34 4.50
CA THR A 34 -3.39 15.28 4.95
C THR A 34 -3.78 16.68 4.52
N SER A 35 -3.41 17.70 5.31
CA SER A 35 -3.69 19.08 4.95
C SER A 35 -2.53 19.97 5.33
N ASN A 36 -2.20 20.90 4.43
CA ASN A 36 -1.22 21.95 4.64
C ASN A 36 -1.74 23.29 4.09
N ASN A 37 -0.91 24.33 4.13
CA ASN A 37 -1.28 25.66 3.65
C ASN A 37 -1.69 25.71 2.17
N GLY A 38 -1.35 24.70 1.37
CA GLY A 38 -1.67 24.59 -0.05
C GLY A 38 -2.93 23.77 -0.37
N GLY A 39 -3.60 23.17 0.63
CA GLY A 39 -4.83 22.41 0.44
C GLY A 39 -4.94 21.14 1.28
N ALA A 40 -5.90 20.29 0.95
CA ALA A 40 -6.10 18.98 1.55
C ALA A 40 -5.91 17.88 0.50
N ASN A 41 -5.16 16.84 0.85
CA ASN A 41 -4.91 15.66 0.05
C ASN A 41 -5.65 14.47 0.64
N LEU A 42 -6.05 13.55 -0.25
CA LEU A 42 -6.80 12.37 0.09
C LEU A 42 -6.22 11.15 -0.62
N ALA A 43 -5.89 10.09 0.12
CA ALA A 43 -5.46 8.83 -0.47
C ALA A 43 -5.95 7.60 0.29
N ILE A 44 -6.09 6.50 -0.43
CA ILE A 44 -6.49 5.19 0.10
C ILE A 44 -5.24 4.34 0.32
N PHE A 45 -5.06 3.84 1.53
CA PHE A 45 -3.96 2.95 1.91
C PHE A 45 -4.48 1.61 2.38
N SER A 46 -3.84 0.55 1.91
CA SER A 46 -4.14 -0.84 2.29
C SER A 46 -3.03 -1.52 3.09
N SER A 47 -2.03 -0.74 3.50
CA SER A 47 -0.80 -1.18 4.17
C SER A 47 -0.70 -0.76 5.64
N SER A 48 -1.78 -0.25 6.23
CA SER A 48 -1.79 0.21 7.62
C SER A 48 -1.73 -0.95 8.62
N VAL A 49 -0.86 -0.83 9.62
CA VAL A 49 -0.62 -1.83 10.68
C VAL A 49 -0.52 -1.12 12.03
N HIS A 50 -1.17 -1.65 13.06
CA HIS A 50 -1.02 -1.18 14.44
C HIS A 50 0.24 -1.79 15.07
N LEU A 51 1.12 -0.95 15.63
CA LEU A 51 2.40 -1.39 16.18
C LEU A 51 2.38 -1.64 17.70
N GLY A 52 1.40 -1.12 18.42
CA GLY A 52 1.32 -1.25 19.88
C GLY A 52 0.63 -0.06 20.53
N ASN A 53 0.31 -0.20 21.82
CA ASN A 53 -0.65 0.67 22.51
C ASN A 53 -0.01 1.67 23.50
N HIS A 54 1.30 1.59 23.78
CA HIS A 54 2.00 2.47 24.73
C HIS A 54 3.40 2.88 24.24
N PRO A 55 3.57 4.05 23.60
CA PRO A 55 2.50 4.91 23.08
C PRO A 55 1.80 4.27 21.87
N SER A 56 0.54 4.63 21.62
CA SER A 56 -0.22 4.08 20.49
C SER A 56 0.44 4.48 19.17
N LYS A 57 0.84 3.49 18.36
CA LYS A 57 1.53 3.70 17.10
C LYS A 57 0.82 2.98 15.96
N LEU A 58 0.68 3.67 14.83
CA LEU A 58 0.24 3.10 13.56
C LEU A 58 1.37 3.28 12.55
N SER A 59 1.53 2.34 11.64
CA SER A 59 2.48 2.43 10.53
C SER A 59 1.81 2.04 9.22
N PHE A 60 2.36 2.52 8.12
CA PHE A 60 1.91 2.17 6.78
C PHE A 60 3.10 2.18 5.83
N ILE A 61 2.96 1.52 4.69
CA ILE A 61 3.96 1.51 3.63
C ILE A 61 3.47 2.42 2.51
N ALA A 62 4.20 3.50 2.24
CA ALA A 62 4.04 4.31 1.03
C ALA A 62 4.96 3.77 -0.06
N LYS A 63 4.40 3.45 -1.23
CA LYS A 63 5.19 3.06 -2.39
C LYS A 63 5.80 4.32 -2.99
N GLN A 64 7.12 4.45 -3.00
CA GLN A 64 7.78 5.49 -3.79
C GLN A 64 7.59 5.18 -5.27
N SER A 65 6.76 5.97 -5.95
CA SER A 65 6.71 5.99 -7.40
C SER A 65 7.62 7.11 -7.91
N ASN A 66 8.38 6.86 -8.98
CA ASN A 66 9.15 7.91 -9.66
C ASN A 66 8.26 8.97 -10.34
N HIS A 67 6.93 8.85 -10.20
CA HIS A 67 5.96 9.80 -10.71
C HIS A 67 5.63 10.82 -9.63
N LEU A 68 5.69 12.10 -10.01
CA LEU A 68 5.54 13.28 -9.16
C LEU A 68 4.19 13.42 -8.43
N THR A 69 3.27 12.45 -8.57
CA THR A 69 1.85 12.52 -8.18
C THR A 69 1.52 12.04 -6.77
N ASP A 70 2.47 11.47 -6.01
CA ASP A 70 2.21 11.04 -4.62
C ASP A 70 2.35 12.22 -3.62
N ASP A 71 1.54 13.27 -3.82
CA ASP A 71 1.55 14.46 -2.96
C ASP A 71 1.09 14.17 -1.53
N THR A 72 0.35 13.07 -1.31
CA THR A 72 -0.09 12.68 0.04
C THR A 72 1.11 12.30 0.93
N PHE A 73 2.13 11.60 0.39
CA PHE A 73 3.32 11.25 1.16
C PHE A 73 4.21 12.46 1.44
N LYS A 74 4.30 13.42 0.52
CA LYS A 74 5.10 14.65 0.73
C LYS A 74 4.66 15.48 1.94
N ILE A 75 3.44 15.27 2.42
CA ILE A 75 2.83 16.01 3.54
C ILE A 75 2.83 15.20 4.85
N PHE A 76 3.24 13.93 4.82
CA PHE A 76 3.54 13.15 6.03
C PHE A 76 4.99 13.38 6.46
#